data_AF-G9L3I9-F1
#
_entry.id   AF-G9L3I9-F1
#
_cell.length_a   1.000
_cell.length_b   1.000
_cell.length_c   1.000
_cell.angle_alpha   90.00
_cell.angle_beta   90.00
_cell.angle_gamma   90.00
#
_symmetry.space_group_name_H-M   'P 1'
#
loop_
_entity.id
_entity.type
_entity.pdbx_description
1 polymer ?
#
loop_
_entity_poly.entity_id
_entity_poly.type
_entity_poly.pdbx_seq_one_letter_code
_entity_poly.pdbx_strand_id
1 'polypeptide(L)'
;NVSTGRLAFGNHYQPQTLCINFDDAFLTYTTKPPSSHLDQFMHIVKGKLENVRVMLVPSPRYVGLQNDEPPRLMGEGFVVMQSNDVDIYYYMDEPGLVPEETEENIEGEMSSEDCKLQDLPPC
;
A
#
# COMPACT_ATOMS: atom_id res chain seq x y z
N ASN A 1 -5.56 9.58 14.76
CA ASN A 1 -6.00 10.71 13.92
C ASN A 1 -4.78 11.55 13.60
N VAL A 2 -4.62 11.95 12.34
CA VAL A 2 -3.51 12.79 11.87
C VAL A 2 -4.13 13.99 11.15
N SER A 3 -3.91 15.19 11.71
CA SER A 3 -4.58 16.42 11.26
C SER A 3 -3.96 17.10 10.05
N THR A 4 -2.71 16.77 9.71
CA THR A 4 -2.02 17.13 8.45
C THR A 4 -0.88 16.14 8.23
N GLY A 5 -0.64 15.71 7.00
CA GLY A 5 0.57 14.94 6.69
C GLY A 5 1.12 15.19 5.29
N ARG A 6 2.44 15.05 5.18
CA ARG A 6 3.17 15.16 3.93
C ARG A 6 4.13 13.98 3.79
N LEU A 7 3.96 13.22 2.71
CA LEU A 7 4.84 12.13 2.31
C LEU A 7 5.58 12.56 1.04
N ALA A 8 6.91 12.42 1.03
CA ALA A 8 7.72 12.77 -0.14
C ALA A 8 8.62 11.60 -0.53
N PHE A 9 8.39 11.05 -1.72
CA PHE A 9 9.20 10.00 -2.32
C PHE A 9 10.06 10.63 -3.40
N GLY A 10 11.33 10.82 -3.09
CA GLY A 10 12.29 11.48 -3.98
C GLY A 10 13.57 10.66 -4.11
N ASN A 11 14.13 10.65 -5.31
CA ASN A 11 15.38 9.97 -5.63
C ASN A 11 16.27 10.94 -6.42
N HIS A 12 17.58 10.98 -6.13
CA HIS A 12 18.54 11.82 -6.88
C HIS A 12 18.70 11.43 -8.36
N TYR A 13 18.32 10.21 -8.70
CA TYR A 13 18.29 9.71 -10.08
C TYR A 13 16.95 9.97 -10.78
N GLN A 14 15.93 10.47 -10.06
CA GLN A 14 14.65 10.85 -10.67
C GLN A 14 14.53 12.38 -10.75
N PRO A 15 14.09 12.91 -11.91
CA PRO A 15 13.94 14.35 -12.10
C PRO A 15 12.77 14.94 -11.29
N GLN A 16 11.86 14.10 -10.83
CA GLN A 16 10.66 14.51 -10.11
C GLN A 16 10.52 13.69 -8.82
N THR A 17 10.11 14.36 -7.74
CA THR A 17 9.77 13.81 -6.44
C THR A 17 8.24 13.73 -6.33
N LEU A 18 7.73 12.57 -5.94
CA LEU A 18 6.31 12.38 -5.67
C LEU A 18 5.99 12.87 -4.25
N CYS A 19 5.27 13.97 -4.14
CA CYS A 19 4.79 14.53 -2.89
C CYS A 19 3.29 14.28 -2.73
N ILE A 20 2.89 13.68 -1.62
CA ILE A 20 1.51 13.44 -1.24
C ILE A 20 1.22 14.27 0.00
N ASN A 21 0.22 15.13 -0.07
CA ASN A 21 -0.25 15.94 1.03
C ASN A 21 -1.68 15.53 1.36
N PHE A 22 -2.03 15.53 2.64
CA PHE A 22 -3.39 15.34 3.12
C PHE A 22 -3.62 16.23 4.34
N ASP A 23 -4.86 16.69 4.52
CA ASP A 23 -5.25 17.47 5.68
C ASP A 23 -5.66 16.49 6.77
N ASP A 24 -6.87 15.93 6.78
CA ASP A 24 -7.26 14.97 7.84
C ASP A 24 -7.04 13.51 7.42
N ALA A 25 -6.64 12.66 8.37
CA ALA A 25 -6.49 11.22 8.14
C ALA A 25 -6.83 10.37 9.37
N PHE A 26 -7.86 9.55 9.19
CA PHE A 26 -8.33 8.58 10.17
C PHE A 26 -7.91 7.18 9.74
N LEU A 27 -6.78 6.70 10.26
CA LEU A 27 -6.33 5.32 10.06
C LEU A 27 -6.62 4.47 11.29
N THR A 28 -7.22 3.31 11.06
CA THR A 28 -7.46 2.26 12.05
C THR A 28 -6.67 1.03 11.63
N TYR A 29 -5.70 0.65 12.45
CA TYR A 29 -4.97 -0.58 12.32
C TYR A 29 -5.62 -1.65 13.20
N THR A 30 -5.94 -2.80 12.61
CA THR A 30 -6.54 -3.94 13.31
C THR A 30 -5.87 -5.22 12.86
N THR A 31 -5.81 -6.20 13.74
CA THR A 31 -5.40 -7.56 13.39
C THR A 31 -6.61 -8.48 13.41
N LYS A 32 -6.65 -9.42 12.48
CA LYS A 32 -7.63 -10.50 12.44
C LYS A 32 -6.94 -11.85 12.46
N PRO A 33 -7.64 -12.91 12.91
CA PRO A 33 -7.14 -14.26 12.74
C PRO A 33 -6.87 -14.54 11.25
N PRO A 34 -5.84 -15.34 10.96
CA PRO A 34 -5.37 -15.59 9.61
C PRO A 34 -6.44 -16.34 8.81
N SER A 35 -6.55 -16.03 7.51
CA SER A 35 -7.47 -16.77 6.62
C SER A 35 -6.85 -18.08 6.13
N SER A 36 -5.52 -18.17 6.15
CA SER A 36 -4.73 -19.36 5.86
C SER A 36 -4.31 -20.05 7.16
N HIS A 37 -4.25 -21.38 7.17
CA HIS A 37 -3.77 -22.14 8.33
C HIS A 37 -2.26 -21.98 8.57
N LEU A 38 -1.52 -21.50 7.56
CA LEU A 38 -0.07 -21.34 7.61
C LEU A 38 0.38 -19.93 8.04
N ASP A 39 -0.54 -18.96 8.10
CA ASP A 39 -0.24 -17.59 8.52
C ASP A 39 -0.56 -17.40 10.00
N GLN A 40 0.11 -16.46 10.66
CA GLN A 40 -0.14 -16.20 12.09
C GLN A 40 -1.24 -15.17 12.30
N PHE A 41 -1.15 -14.03 11.60
CA PHE A 41 -2.09 -12.94 11.74
C PHE A 41 -2.25 -12.20 10.41
N MET A 42 -3.43 -11.62 10.20
CA MET A 42 -3.66 -10.69 9.11
C MET A 42 -3.74 -9.26 9.66
N HIS A 43 -2.88 -8.38 9.18
CA HIS A 43 -2.91 -6.95 9.44
C HIS A 43 -3.85 -6.25 8.46
N ILE A 44 -4.79 -5.49 9.01
CA ILE A 44 -5.77 -4.74 8.24
C ILE A 44 -5.68 -3.28 8.64
N VAL A 45 -5.34 -2.43 7.67
CA VAL A 45 -5.36 -0.97 7.81
C VAL A 45 -6.55 -0.44 7.02
N LYS A 46 -7.46 0.22 7.72
CA LYS A 46 -8.58 0.95 7.11
C LYS A 46 -8.40 2.42 7.40
N GLY A 47 -8.35 3.23 6.35
CA GLY A 47 -8.09 4.66 6.44
C GLY A 47 -9.14 5.46 5.70
N LYS A 48 -9.53 6.60 6.25
CA LYS A 48 -10.16 7.70 5.49
C LYS A 48 -9.22 8.89 5.49
N LEU A 49 -8.97 9.47 4.33
CA LEU A 49 -8.13 10.64 4.16
C LEU A 49 -8.95 11.73 3.48
N GLU A 50 -8.80 12.95 3.97
CA GLU A 50 -9.43 14.14 3.42
C GLU A 50 -8.41 15.02 2.70
N ASN A 51 -8.88 15.64 1.63
CA ASN A 51 -8.17 16.64 0.85
C ASN A 51 -6.78 16.16 0.37
N VAL A 52 -6.73 14.94 -0.16
CA VAL A 52 -5.49 14.33 -0.64
C VAL A 52 -5.05 14.98 -1.96
N ARG A 53 -3.81 15.47 -1.98
CA ARG A 53 -3.18 16.09 -3.15
C ARG A 53 -1.84 15.42 -3.44
N VAL A 54 -1.73 14.87 -4.64
CA VAL A 54 -0.51 14.24 -5.15
C VAL A 54 0.12 15.13 -6.20
N MET A 55 1.39 15.47 -5.99
CA MET A 55 2.16 16.39 -6.80
C MET A 55 3.48 15.77 -7.23
N LEU A 56 3.90 16.03 -8.46
CA LEU A 56 5.25 15.82 -8.94
C LEU A 56 6.01 17.15 -8.84
N VAL A 57 6.98 17.19 -7.93
CA VAL A 57 7.81 18.37 -7.67
C VAL A 57 9.18 18.13 -8.29
N PRO A 58 9.76 19.08 -9.04
CA PRO A 58 11.10 18.92 -9.60
C PRO A 58 12.12 18.67 -8.47
N SER A 59 12.97 17.66 -8.64
CA SER A 59 13.95 17.30 -7.60
C SER A 59 15.15 18.27 -7.62
N PRO A 60 15.49 18.94 -6.50
CA PRO A 60 16.53 19.97 -6.49
C PRO A 60 17.95 19.46 -6.78
N ARG A 61 18.17 18.15 -6.63
CA ARG A 61 19.49 17.49 -6.73
C ARG A 61 19.56 16.49 -7.88
N TYR A 62 18.69 16.64 -8.89
CA TYR A 62 18.74 15.80 -10.08
C TYR A 62 20.05 16.01 -10.85
N VAL A 63 20.76 14.93 -11.13
CA VAL A 63 22.10 14.96 -11.76
C VAL A 63 22.05 14.77 -13.28
N GLY A 64 20.86 14.52 -13.86
CA GLY A 64 20.69 14.24 -15.29
C GLY A 64 20.32 15.45 -16.15
N LEU A 65 20.44 15.30 -17.48
CA LEU A 65 20.01 16.31 -18.45
C LEU A 65 18.47 16.34 -18.52
N GLN A 66 17.83 17.46 -18.18
CA GLN A 66 16.40 17.68 -18.44
C GLN A 66 16.21 17.93 -19.94
N ASN A 67 15.84 16.89 -20.69
CA ASN A 67 15.65 16.94 -22.14
C ASN A 67 14.24 17.34 -22.60
N ASP A 68 13.25 17.35 -21.69
CA ASP A 68 11.86 17.63 -22.03
C ASP A 68 11.37 18.90 -21.34
N GLU A 69 10.65 19.76 -22.06
CA GLU A 69 10.12 21.01 -21.49
C GLU A 69 9.09 20.64 -20.42
N PRO A 70 9.29 21.03 -19.15
CA PRO A 70 8.51 20.47 -18.06
C PRO A 70 7.04 20.88 -18.21
N PRO A 71 6.10 19.97 -17.91
CA PRO A 71 4.68 20.31 -17.82
C PRO A 71 4.49 21.56 -16.95
N ARG A 72 3.63 22.49 -17.38
CA ARG A 72 3.38 23.74 -16.65
C ARG A 72 3.09 23.44 -15.18
N LEU A 73 3.98 23.88 -14.30
CA LEU A 73 3.86 23.73 -12.85
C LEU A 73 2.80 24.72 -12.34
N MET A 74 1.84 24.24 -11.55
CA MET A 74 0.84 25.07 -10.88
C MET A 74 1.23 25.20 -9.40
N GLY A 75 2.04 26.21 -9.10
CA GLY A 75 2.59 26.43 -7.75
C GLY A 75 3.85 25.59 -7.48
N GLU A 76 3.85 24.81 -6.40
CA GLU A 76 5.02 24.02 -5.94
C GLU A 76 5.36 22.83 -6.85
N GLY A 77 4.46 22.42 -7.75
CA GLY A 77 4.66 21.23 -8.59
C GLY A 77 3.57 21.05 -9.63
N PHE A 78 3.66 19.92 -10.33
CA PHE A 78 2.60 19.45 -11.21
C PHE A 78 1.63 18.58 -10.41
N VAL A 79 0.37 19.01 -10.31
CA VAL A 79 -0.66 18.22 -9.61
C VAL A 79 -1.06 17.06 -10.52
N VAL A 80 -0.79 15.84 -10.07
CA VAL A 80 -1.16 14.61 -10.80
C VAL A 80 -2.57 14.18 -10.41
N MET A 81 -2.90 14.30 -9.13
CA MET A 81 -4.16 13.87 -8.58
C MET A 81 -4.54 14.76 -7.41
N GLN A 82 -5.82 15.09 -7.33
CA GLN A 82 -6.40 15.74 -6.17
C GLN A 82 -7.78 15.12 -5.94
N SER A 83 -8.04 14.66 -4.72
CA SER A 83 -9.33 14.13 -4.30
C SER A 83 -9.69 14.70 -2.94
N ASN A 84 -10.97 15.01 -2.73
CA ASN A 84 -11.45 15.49 -1.44
C ASN A 84 -11.60 14.34 -0.44
N ASP A 85 -12.02 13.16 -0.90
CA ASP A 85 -12.25 11.99 -0.05
C ASP A 85 -11.49 10.78 -0.64
N VAL A 86 -10.75 10.06 0.21
CA VAL A 86 -10.03 8.84 -0.17
C VAL A 86 -10.19 7.80 0.93
N ASP A 87 -10.73 6.64 0.59
CA ASP A 87 -10.79 5.48 1.46
C ASP A 87 -9.66 4.49 1.10
N ILE A 88 -8.83 4.14 2.07
CA ILE A 88 -7.71 3.19 1.93
C ILE A 88 -8.04 1.90 2.67
N TYR A 89 -7.89 0.78 1.98
CA TYR A 89 -7.96 -0.55 2.56
C TYR A 89 -6.68 -1.28 2.21
N TYR A 90 -5.90 -1.63 3.24
CA TYR A 90 -4.65 -2.36 3.08
C TYR A 90 -4.65 -3.61 3.94
N TYR A 91 -4.30 -4.73 3.31
CA TYR A 91 -4.24 -6.05 3.92
C TYR A 91 -2.80 -6.56 3.78
N MET A 92 -2.22 -7.02 4.88
CA MET A 92 -0.96 -7.75 4.88
C MET A 92 -1.09 -9.00 5.73
N ASP A 93 -0.63 -10.12 5.21
CA ASP A 93 -0.53 -11.37 5.96
C ASP A 93 0.87 -11.47 6.58
N GLU A 94 0.93 -11.83 7.86
CA GLU A 94 2.17 -12.19 8.54
C GLU A 94 2.48 -13.66 8.26
N PRO A 95 3.55 -13.95 7.49
CA PRO A 95 3.88 -15.33 7.14
C PRO A 95 4.22 -16.11 8.40
N GLY A 96 3.56 -17.25 8.60
CA GLY A 96 3.90 -18.16 9.68
C GLY A 96 5.16 -18.97 9.38
N LEU A 97 5.67 -19.63 10.41
CA LEU A 97 6.75 -20.59 10.24
C LEU A 97 6.18 -21.85 9.58
N VAL A 98 6.80 -22.29 8.48
CA VAL A 98 6.51 -23.59 7.90
C VAL A 98 6.91 -24.64 8.94
N PRO A 99 6.00 -25.50 9.41
CA PRO A 99 6.38 -26.59 10.29
C PRO A 99 7.41 -27.45 9.54
N GLU A 100 8.57 -27.71 10.17
CA GLU A 100 9.48 -28.73 9.65
C GLU A 100 8.69 -30.04 9.61
N GLU A 101 8.55 -30.63 8.42
CA GLU A 101 7.99 -31.96 8.26
C GLU A 101 8.82 -32.90 9.15
N THR A 102 8.32 -33.22 10.34
CA THR A 102 8.88 -34.31 11.11
C THR A 102 8.48 -35.55 10.33
N GLU A 103 9.48 -36.24 9.78
CA GLU A 103 9.37 -37.38 8.84
C GLU A 103 8.64 -38.63 9.40
N GLU A 104 7.70 -38.50 10.34
CA GLU A 104 7.07 -39.63 11.03
C GLU A 104 5.60 -39.91 10.64
N ASN A 105 5.03 -39.27 9.61
CA ASN A 105 3.64 -39.54 9.21
C ASN A 105 3.43 -39.66 7.69
N ILE A 106 4.17 -40.57 7.06
CA ILE A 106 4.05 -40.89 5.61
C ILE A 106 2.82 -41.76 5.27
N GLU A 107 1.96 -42.16 6.22
CA GLU A 107 0.89 -43.12 5.92
C GLU A 107 -0.51 -42.63 6.32
N GLY A 108 -1.12 -41.84 5.42
CA GLY A 108 -2.52 -41.39 5.49
C GLY A 108 -2.55 -39.87 5.66
N GLU A 109 -2.93 -39.06 4.69
CA GLU A 109 -4.24 -39.03 4.04
C GLU A 109 -4.09 -38.55 2.60
N MET A 110 -4.39 -39.45 1.65
CA MET A 110 -4.51 -39.13 0.25
C MET A 110 -6.01 -38.97 -0.04
N SER A 111 -6.41 -37.82 -0.60
CA SER A 111 -7.79 -37.38 -0.91
C SER A 111 -8.62 -37.06 0.34
N SER A 112 -9.36 -35.96 0.47
CA SER A 112 -10.21 -35.19 -0.44
C SER A 112 -10.58 -33.90 0.33
N GLU A 113 -10.70 -32.68 -0.19
CA GLU A 113 -11.77 -32.12 -1.03
C GLU A 113 -11.64 -30.59 -0.92
N ASP A 114 -11.87 -29.89 -2.04
CA ASP A 114 -12.23 -28.46 -2.12
C ASP A 114 -11.30 -27.40 -1.50
N CYS A 115 -10.31 -26.99 -2.29
CA CYS A 115 -9.89 -25.57 -2.33
C CYS A 115 -11.11 -24.72 -2.73
N LYS A 116 -11.97 -24.37 -1.78
CA LYS A 116 -13.00 -23.35 -1.98
C LYS A 116 -12.33 -22.01 -2.26
N LEU A 117 -12.24 -21.73 -3.54
CA LEU A 117 -12.12 -20.41 -4.13
C LEU A 117 -13.04 -19.46 -3.36
N GLN A 118 -12.45 -18.53 -2.61
CA GLN A 118 -13.19 -17.61 -1.76
C GLN A 118 -14.08 -16.72 -2.64
N ASP A 119 -15.39 -16.81 -2.43
CA ASP A 119 -16.39 -15.91 -2.99
C ASP A 119 -16.03 -14.44 -2.68
N LEU A 120 -15.60 -13.69 -3.71
CA LEU A 120 -15.61 -12.24 -3.66
C LEU A 120 -17.07 -11.75 -3.76
N PRO A 121 -17.50 -10.74 -2.98
CA PRO A 121 -18.81 -10.13 -3.16
C PRO A 121 -18.90 -9.46 -4.55
N PRO A 122 -20.06 -9.52 -5.22
CA PRO A 122 -20.25 -8.87 -6.51
C PRO A 122 -20.32 -7.34 -6.38
N CYS A 123 -19.89 -6.68 -7.46
CA CYS A 123 -19.86 -5.23 -7.68
C CYS A 123 -21.21 -4.53 -7.47
#